data_AF-A0A3N4IJ42-F1
#
_entry.id   AF-A0A3N4IJ42-F1
#
_cell.length_a   1.000
_cell.length_b   1.000
_cell.length_c   1.000
_cell.angle_alpha   90.00
_cell.angle_beta   90.00
_cell.angle_gamma   90.00
#
_symmetry.space_group_name_H-M   'P 1'
#
loop_
_entity.id
_entity.type
_entity.pdbx_description
1 polymer ?
#
loop_
_entity_poly.entity_id
_entity_poly.type
_entity_poly.pdbx_seq_one_letter_code
_entity_poly.pdbx_strand_id
1 'polypeptide(L)'
;MEEEAKKEAEGKTEGEEEKVKVHEEIARILNRSPITVFSKTYCHYSKRAKKLLLSEYRIEPAPYVVELDEHELGPEIQKWLGEFTGRTTVPNILINSKSIGGADDILELDRSNTLASTIKGLGGNQVSEIERVHEVQDGDVE
;
A
#
# COMPACT_ATOMS: atom_id res chain seq x y z
N MET A 1 -31.34 -31.42 11.49
CA MET A 1 -31.90 -30.09 11.75
C MET A 1 -31.11 -29.33 12.82
N GLU A 2 -30.81 -29.91 13.99
CA GLU A 2 -29.96 -29.25 15.01
C GLU A 2 -28.48 -29.10 14.59
N GLU A 3 -27.95 -30.01 13.77
CA GLU A 3 -26.56 -29.97 13.29
C GLU A 3 -26.30 -28.89 12.24
N GLU A 4 -27.31 -28.48 11.48
CA GLU A 4 -27.20 -27.44 10.45
C GLU A 4 -27.22 -26.04 11.07
N ALA A 5 -28.10 -25.80 12.06
CA ALA A 5 -28.18 -24.52 12.76
C ALA A 5 -26.92 -24.21 13.60
N LYS A 6 -26.23 -25.25 14.09
CA LYS A 6 -24.99 -25.09 14.86
C LYS A 6 -23.81 -24.70 13.96
N LYS A 7 -23.69 -25.31 12.77
CA LYS A 7 -22.68 -24.95 11.75
C LYS A 7 -22.85 -23.54 11.22
N GLU A 8 -24.10 -23.08 11.06
CA GLU A 8 -24.38 -21.70 10.62
C GLU A 8 -24.04 -20.65 11.68
N ALA A 9 -24.17 -20.98 12.97
CA ALA A 9 -23.76 -20.11 14.06
C ALA A 9 -22.23 -20.07 14.21
N GLU A 10 -21.56 -21.23 14.14
CA GLU A 10 -20.10 -21.34 14.22
C GLU A 10 -19.40 -20.61 13.06
N GLY A 11 -19.86 -20.79 11.81
CA GLY A 11 -19.32 -20.08 10.65
C GLY A 11 -19.59 -18.56 10.64
N LYS A 12 -20.65 -18.11 11.34
CA LYS A 12 -20.91 -16.67 11.54
C LYS A 12 -19.93 -16.04 12.50
N THR A 13 -19.63 -16.72 13.62
CA THR A 13 -18.71 -16.22 14.64
C THR A 13 -17.27 -16.19 14.12
N GLU A 14 -16.84 -17.24 13.39
CA GLU A 14 -15.50 -17.29 12.79
C GLU A 14 -15.27 -16.18 11.74
N GLY A 15 -16.28 -15.92 10.89
CA GLY A 15 -16.19 -14.85 9.89
C GLY A 15 -16.21 -13.43 10.48
N GLU A 16 -16.82 -13.24 11.65
CA GLU A 16 -16.78 -11.95 12.36
C GLU A 16 -15.43 -11.75 13.07
N GLU A 17 -14.89 -12.79 13.72
CA GLU A 17 -13.56 -12.73 14.35
C GLU A 17 -12.43 -12.48 13.33
N GLU A 18 -12.49 -13.11 12.16
CA GLU A 18 -11.51 -12.89 11.09
C GLU A 18 -11.54 -11.44 10.59
N LYS A 19 -12.73 -10.86 10.38
CA LYS A 19 -12.88 -9.45 9.99
C LYS A 19 -12.30 -8.50 11.04
N VAL A 20 -12.50 -8.78 12.32
CA VAL A 20 -11.92 -7.99 13.41
C VAL A 20 -10.40 -8.03 13.35
N LYS A 21 -9.80 -9.22 13.20
CA LYS A 21 -8.33 -9.39 13.08
C LYS A 21 -7.77 -8.62 11.87
N VAL A 22 -8.42 -8.71 10.72
CA VAL A 22 -8.01 -8.00 9.50
C VAL A 22 -8.07 -6.48 9.70
N HIS A 23 -9.15 -5.99 10.32
CA HIS A 23 -9.29 -4.56 10.60
C HIS A 23 -8.22 -4.03 11.56
N GLU A 24 -7.95 -4.77 12.64
CA GLU A 24 -6.89 -4.43 13.60
C GLU A 24 -5.51 -4.42 12.93
N GLU A 25 -5.22 -5.41 12.08
CA GLU A 25 -3.94 -5.51 11.39
C GLU A 25 -3.75 -4.39 10.37
N ILE A 26 -4.78 -4.04 9.61
CA ILE A 26 -4.74 -2.90 8.70
C ILE A 26 -4.51 -1.60 9.47
N ALA A 27 -5.20 -1.40 10.59
CA ALA A 27 -4.98 -0.24 11.45
C ALA A 27 -3.52 -0.18 11.95
N ARG A 28 -2.94 -1.33 12.34
CA ARG A 28 -1.52 -1.39 12.71
C ARG A 28 -0.62 -1.02 11.55
N ILE A 29 -0.82 -1.61 10.36
CA ILE A 29 -0.03 -1.35 9.15
C ILE A 29 -0.06 0.14 8.79
N LEU A 30 -1.26 0.74 8.69
CA LEU A 30 -1.43 2.14 8.28
C LEU A 30 -0.87 3.13 9.31
N ASN A 31 -0.76 2.73 10.58
CA ASN A 31 -0.13 3.54 11.63
C ASN A 31 1.41 3.44 11.64
N ARG A 32 2.02 2.54 10.85
CA ARG A 32 3.50 2.40 10.80
C ARG A 32 4.16 3.57 10.08
N SER A 33 3.54 4.05 9.00
CA SER A 33 4.05 5.14 8.19
C SER A 33 2.90 5.80 7.43
N PRO A 34 2.91 7.14 7.25
CA PRO A 34 1.95 7.83 6.40
C PRO A 34 1.94 7.29 4.97
N ILE A 35 3.03 6.70 4.49
CA ILE A 35 3.12 6.07 3.17
C ILE A 35 3.23 4.55 3.35
N THR A 36 2.25 3.82 2.83
CA THR A 36 2.25 2.35 2.83
C THR A 36 2.23 1.82 1.40
N VAL A 37 3.10 0.85 1.10
CA VAL A 37 3.19 0.17 -0.19
C VAL A 37 2.78 -1.29 0.00
N PHE A 38 1.55 -1.61 -0.41
CA PHE A 38 1.12 -3.01 -0.50
C PHE A 38 1.68 -3.63 -1.77
N SER A 39 2.42 -4.72 -1.60
CA SER A 39 3.32 -5.28 -2.60
C SER A 39 3.19 -6.80 -2.67
N LYS A 40 3.85 -7.39 -3.69
CA LYS A 40 4.17 -8.81 -3.68
C LYS A 40 5.60 -9.02 -4.16
N THR A 41 6.31 -9.97 -3.56
CA THR A 41 7.75 -10.18 -3.78
C THR A 41 8.08 -10.51 -5.24
N TYR A 42 7.20 -11.28 -5.90
CA TYR A 42 7.37 -11.72 -7.28
C TYR A 42 6.89 -10.69 -8.33
N CYS A 43 6.18 -9.63 -7.92
CA CYS A 43 5.56 -8.69 -8.84
C CYS A 43 6.58 -7.67 -9.38
N HIS A 44 6.77 -7.62 -10.70
CA HIS A 44 7.68 -6.67 -11.34
C HIS A 44 7.25 -5.20 -11.12
N TYR A 45 5.96 -4.88 -11.26
CA TYR A 45 5.44 -3.52 -11.01
C TYR A 45 5.71 -3.06 -9.57
N SER A 46 5.53 -3.98 -8.61
CA SER A 46 5.86 -3.74 -7.20
C SER A 46 7.34 -3.39 -7.00
N LYS A 47 8.25 -4.11 -7.66
CA LYS A 47 9.69 -3.81 -7.59
C LYS A 47 10.02 -2.42 -8.14
N ARG A 48 9.40 -2.02 -9.25
CA ARG A 48 9.57 -0.67 -9.82
C ARG A 48 9.10 0.42 -8.85
N ALA A 49 7.91 0.23 -8.27
CA ALA A 49 7.37 1.19 -7.32
C ALA A 49 8.22 1.32 -6.05
N LYS A 50 8.68 0.19 -5.50
CA LYS A 50 9.58 0.16 -4.35
C LYS A 50 10.92 0.83 -4.67
N LYS A 51 11.52 0.55 -5.82
CA LYS A 51 12.78 1.21 -6.23
C LYS A 51 12.62 2.73 -6.24
N LEU A 52 11.55 3.23 -6.86
CA LEU A 52 11.26 4.66 -6.90
C LEU A 52 11.16 5.25 -5.49
N LEU A 53 10.25 4.72 -4.66
CA LEU A 53 9.94 5.30 -3.35
C LEU A 53 11.00 5.08 -2.28
N LEU A 54 11.81 4.02 -2.37
CA LEU A 54 12.79 3.63 -1.35
C LEU A 54 14.25 3.93 -1.75
N SER A 55 14.54 4.10 -3.03
CA SER A 55 15.91 4.28 -3.52
C SER A 55 16.13 5.59 -4.27
N GLU A 56 15.13 6.07 -5.02
CA GLU A 56 15.25 7.32 -5.79
C GLU A 56 14.75 8.54 -5.01
N TYR A 57 14.04 8.33 -3.90
CA TYR A 57 13.60 9.38 -2.99
C TYR A 57 14.08 9.10 -1.56
N ARG A 58 14.53 10.17 -0.90
CA ARG A 58 14.67 10.26 0.56
C ARG A 58 13.33 10.76 1.10
N ILE A 59 12.64 9.92 1.86
CA ILE A 59 11.34 10.25 2.45
C ILE A 59 11.41 9.96 3.95
N GLU A 60 11.04 10.93 4.77
CA GLU A 60 10.96 10.77 6.22
C GLU A 60 9.53 11.06 6.71
N PRO A 61 8.92 10.16 7.48
CA PRO A 61 9.38 8.81 7.81
C PRO A 61 9.38 7.88 6.56
N ALA A 62 10.24 6.87 6.58
CA ALA A 62 10.38 5.93 5.46
C ALA A 62 9.04 5.24 5.10
N PRO A 63 8.76 5.00 3.80
CA PRO A 63 7.59 4.24 3.39
C PRO A 63 7.59 2.83 3.97
N TYR A 64 6.44 2.38 4.45
CA TYR A 64 6.28 1.03 4.99
C TYR A 64 5.82 0.07 3.90
N VAL A 65 6.54 -1.03 3.70
CA VAL A 65 6.20 -2.05 2.69
C VAL A 65 5.53 -3.25 3.35
N VAL A 66 4.44 -3.72 2.75
CA VAL A 66 3.77 -4.96 3.14
C VAL A 66 3.75 -5.91 1.96
N GLU A 67 4.47 -7.03 2.08
CA GLU A 67 4.46 -8.12 1.09
C GLU A 67 3.27 -9.04 1.36
N LEU A 68 2.20 -8.87 0.59
CA LEU A 68 0.94 -9.60 0.80
C LEU A 68 1.05 -11.10 0.53
N ASP A 69 2.05 -11.54 -0.22
CA ASP A 69 2.32 -12.96 -0.45
C ASP A 69 3.06 -13.64 0.71
N GLU A 70 3.67 -12.87 1.61
CA GLU A 70 4.39 -13.38 2.79
C GLU A 70 3.63 -13.10 4.11
N HIS A 71 2.59 -12.26 4.05
CA HIS A 71 1.78 -11.88 5.20
C HIS A 71 0.69 -12.93 5.49
N GLU A 72 0.52 -13.32 6.75
CA GLU A 72 -0.47 -14.33 7.18
C GLU A 72 -1.90 -13.98 6.71
N LEU A 73 -2.33 -12.74 6.96
CA LEU A 73 -3.62 -12.20 6.50
C LEU A 73 -3.59 -11.59 5.09
N GLY A 74 -2.61 -11.96 4.27
CA GLY A 74 -2.35 -11.34 2.97
C GLY A 74 -3.55 -11.31 2.02
N PRO A 75 -4.23 -12.45 1.76
CA PRO A 75 -5.42 -12.51 0.91
C PRO A 75 -6.58 -11.63 1.43
N GLU A 76 -6.80 -11.62 2.74
CA GLU A 76 -7.88 -10.90 3.41
C GLU A 76 -7.62 -9.40 3.38
N ILE A 77 -6.37 -8.98 3.62
CA ILE A 77 -5.94 -7.59 3.46
C ILE A 77 -6.10 -7.16 2.00
N GLN A 78 -5.71 -7.98 1.03
CA GLN A 78 -5.88 -7.66 -0.39
C GLN A 78 -7.34 -7.48 -0.77
N LYS A 79 -8.22 -8.34 -0.24
CA LYS A 79 -9.68 -8.21 -0.41
C LYS A 79 -10.19 -6.91 0.18
N TRP A 80 -9.80 -6.60 1.43
CA TRP A 80 -10.18 -5.34 2.08
C TRP A 80 -9.70 -4.12 1.29
N LEU A 81 -8.46 -4.15 0.76
CA LEU A 81 -7.94 -3.07 -0.09
C LEU A 81 -8.76 -2.89 -1.36
N GLY A 82 -9.22 -3.99 -1.96
CA GLY A 82 -10.14 -3.96 -3.10
C GLY A 82 -11.46 -3.26 -2.76
N GLU A 83 -12.05 -3.57 -1.61
CA GLU A 83 -13.30 -2.97 -1.13
C GLU A 83 -13.12 -1.50 -0.73
N PHE A 84 -12.02 -1.17 -0.06
CA PHE A 84 -11.75 0.16 0.49
C PHE A 84 -11.23 1.16 -0.55
N THR A 85 -10.37 0.72 -1.46
CA THR A 85 -9.70 1.58 -2.44
C THR A 85 -10.22 1.41 -3.86
N GLY A 86 -10.99 0.36 -4.14
CA GLY A 86 -11.38 -0.04 -5.49
C GLY A 86 -10.25 -0.73 -6.29
N ARG A 87 -9.05 -0.87 -5.73
CA ARG A 87 -7.89 -1.49 -6.39
C ARG A 87 -7.59 -2.87 -5.81
N THR A 88 -7.78 -3.90 -6.63
CA THR A 88 -7.50 -5.31 -6.30
C THR A 88 -6.11 -5.77 -6.72
N THR A 89 -5.32 -4.91 -7.38
CA THR A 89 -4.00 -5.22 -7.92
C THR A 89 -2.87 -4.65 -7.05
N VAL A 90 -1.70 -5.27 -7.12
CA VAL A 90 -0.46 -4.76 -6.53
C VAL A 90 0.46 -4.17 -7.62
N PRO A 91 1.26 -3.15 -7.29
CA PRO A 91 1.29 -2.46 -6.01
C PRO A 91 0.06 -1.57 -5.80
N ASN A 92 -0.34 -1.38 -4.54
CA ASN A 92 -1.31 -0.37 -4.12
C ASN A 92 -0.62 0.55 -3.11
N ILE A 93 -0.36 1.79 -3.50
CA ILE A 93 0.35 2.76 -2.67
C ILE A 93 -0.68 3.67 -2.00
N LEU A 94 -0.64 3.75 -0.68
CA LEU A 94 -1.53 4.57 0.13
C LEU A 94 -0.73 5.69 0.81
N ILE A 95 -1.33 6.89 0.85
CA ILE A 95 -0.88 8.00 1.69
C ILE A 95 -2.01 8.40 2.62
N ASN A 96 -1.79 8.34 3.94
CA ASN A 96 -2.82 8.63 4.95
C ASN A 96 -4.16 7.91 4.66
N SER A 97 -4.08 6.60 4.37
CA SER A 97 -5.23 5.76 4.02
C SER A 97 -5.92 6.09 2.69
N LYS A 98 -5.33 6.93 1.82
CA LYS A 98 -5.86 7.19 0.48
C LYS A 98 -4.96 6.54 -0.58
N SER A 99 -5.53 5.73 -1.45
CA SER A 99 -4.77 5.17 -2.59
C SER A 99 -4.37 6.29 -3.55
N ILE A 100 -3.09 6.31 -3.92
CA ILE A 100 -2.54 7.15 -5.00
C ILE A 100 -2.30 6.33 -6.28
N GLY A 101 -2.62 5.04 -6.24
CA GLY A 101 -2.53 4.15 -7.39
C GLY A 101 -1.47 3.05 -7.27
N GLY A 102 -1.03 2.56 -8.41
CA GLY A 102 -0.01 1.52 -8.57
C GLY A 102 1.28 2.06 -9.16
N ALA A 103 2.06 1.19 -9.79
CA ALA A 103 3.39 1.55 -10.28
C ALA A 103 3.36 2.61 -11.38
N ASP A 104 2.44 2.48 -12.35
CA ASP A 104 2.33 3.42 -13.47
C ASP A 104 1.90 4.80 -12.98
N ASP A 105 0.93 4.86 -12.07
CA ASP A 105 0.44 6.10 -11.47
C ASP A 105 1.57 6.89 -10.79
N ILE A 106 2.40 6.25 -9.96
CA ILE A 106 3.49 6.94 -9.27
C ILE A 106 4.67 7.27 -10.18
N LEU A 107 4.93 6.46 -11.21
CA LEU A 107 5.96 6.75 -12.21
C LEU A 107 5.56 7.95 -13.08
N GLU A 108 4.28 8.10 -13.39
CA GLU A 108 3.76 9.29 -14.07
C GLU A 108 3.90 10.55 -13.21
N LEU A 109 3.61 10.46 -11.91
CA LEU A 109 3.85 11.56 -10.97
C LEU A 109 5.34 11.93 -10.88
N ASP A 110 6.25 10.96 -10.92
CA ASP A 110 7.70 11.21 -10.95
C ASP A 110 8.12 11.92 -12.25
N ARG A 111 7.67 11.40 -13.40
CA ARG A 111 7.98 11.98 -14.73
C ARG A 111 7.44 13.40 -14.90
N SER A 112 6.28 13.69 -14.32
CA SER A 112 5.68 15.03 -14.33
C SER A 112 6.26 15.96 -13.24
N ASN A 113 7.22 15.48 -12.45
CA ASN A 113 7.83 16.21 -11.33
C ASN A 113 6.79 16.66 -10.27
N THR A 114 5.69 15.90 -10.12
CA THR A 114 4.60 16.18 -9.17
C THR A 114 4.50 15.18 -8.03
N LEU A 115 5.35 14.14 -8.01
CA LEU A 115 5.32 13.12 -6.96
C LEU A 115 5.60 13.70 -5.57
N ALA A 116 6.65 14.52 -5.44
CA ALA A 116 7.02 15.11 -4.16
C ALA A 116 5.94 16.06 -3.60
N SER A 117 5.33 16.87 -4.46
CA SER A 117 4.23 17.76 -4.08
C SER A 117 2.96 16.99 -3.74
N THR A 118 2.66 15.91 -4.46
CA THR A 118 1.53 15.01 -4.16
C THR A 118 1.70 14.33 -2.81
N ILE A 119 2.89 13.80 -2.51
CA ILE A 119 3.19 13.17 -1.23
C ILE A 119 3.11 14.19 -0.08
N LYS A 120 3.68 15.39 -0.22
CA LYS A 120 3.54 16.44 0.79
C LYS A 120 2.09 16.87 0.99
N GLY A 121 1.34 17.04 -0.10
CA GLY A 121 -0.06 17.47 -0.05
C GLY A 121 -0.99 16.47 0.64
N LEU A 122 -0.78 15.16 0.39
CA LEU A 122 -1.58 14.11 1.01
C LEU A 122 -1.05 13.66 2.37
N GLY A 123 0.27 13.65 2.55
CA GLY A 123 0.97 13.27 3.77
C GLY A 123 0.83 14.31 4.89
N GLY A 124 0.68 15.59 4.53
CA GLY A 124 0.56 16.70 5.47
C GLY A 124 1.75 16.75 6.41
N ASN A 125 1.49 17.03 7.69
CA ASN A 125 2.53 17.17 8.71
C ASN A 125 3.22 15.85 9.09
N GLN A 126 2.73 14.71 8.62
CA GLN A 126 3.31 13.40 8.94
C GLN A 126 4.49 13.04 8.05
N VAL A 127 4.67 13.70 6.90
CA VAL A 127 5.85 13.57 6.04
C VAL A 127 6.75 14.78 6.26
N SER A 128 7.84 14.58 7.02
CA SER A 128 8.78 15.64 7.37
C SER A 128 9.77 15.94 6.26
N GLU A 129 10.14 14.95 5.45
CA GLU A 129 11.11 15.10 4.37
C GLU A 129 10.65 14.36 3.12
N ILE A 130 10.84 15.00 1.96
CA ILE A 130 10.81 14.31 0.67
C ILE A 130 11.70 15.05 -0.31
N GLU A 131 12.71 14.34 -0.81
CA GLU A 131 13.69 14.82 -1.78
C GLU A 131 14.07 13.70 -2.74
N ARG A 132 14.22 14.01 -4.03
CA ARG A 132 14.71 13.04 -5.03
C ARG A 132 16.24 12.98 -4.93
N VAL A 133 16.81 11.80 -4.71
CA VAL A 133 18.25 11.65 -4.41
C VAL A 133 19.13 11.46 -5.65
N HIS A 134 18.55 11.10 -6.79
CA HIS A 134 19.26 11.07 -8.07
C HIS A 134 18.70 12.13 -8.99
N GLU A 135 19.52 13.12 -9.33
CA GLU A 135 19.26 13.99 -10.49
C GLU A 135 19.30 13.12 -11.74
N VAL A 136 18.17 12.98 -12.41
CA VAL A 136 18.16 12.54 -13.82
C VAL A 136 18.86 13.66 -14.57
N GLN A 137 20.06 13.38 -15.08
CA GLN A 137 20.61 14.20 -16.15
C GLN A 137 19.64 14.05 -17.33
N ASP A 138 18.91 15.12 -17.65
CA ASP A 138 18.17 15.26 -18.90
C ASP A 138 19.15 15.01 -20.07
N GLY A 139 19.18 13.79 -20.63
CA GLY A 139 20.26 13.41 -21.55
C GLY A 139 20.00 12.27 -22.53
N ASP A 140 19.12 11.30 -22.26
CA ASP A 140 18.96 10.13 -23.14
C ASP A 140 17.54 10.03 -23.69
N VAL A 141 17.25 10.90 -24.67
CA VAL A 141 16.29 10.61 -25.73
C VAL A 141 17.08 10.06 -26.91
N GLU A 142 17.07 8.75 -27.09
CA GLU A 142 17.29 8.09 -28.40
C GLU A 142 16.04 7.31 -28.80
#